data_AF-A0A954CPF2-F1
#
_entry.id   AF-A0A954CPF2-F1
#
_cell.length_a   1.000
_cell.length_b   1.000
_cell.length_c   1.000
_cell.angle_alpha   90.00
_cell.angle_beta   90.00
_cell.angle_gamma   90.00
#
_symmetry.space_group_name_H-M   'P 1'
#
loop_
_entity.id
_entity.type
_entity.pdbx_description
1 polymer ?
#
loop_
_entity_poly.entity_id
_entity_poly.type
_entity_poly.pdbx_seq_one_letter_code
_entity_poly.pdbx_strand_id
1 'polypeptide(L)'
;MSVLDEITELARERAKQLAPSDARCERANFADALRGRDRLSIVAEFKRASPSLGDIADRDVASQVRHYRDLGASAISVLTEPSRFRGS
;
A
#
# COMPACT_ATOMS: atom_id res chain seq x y z
N MET A 1 23.85 1.43 10.03
CA MET A 1 22.63 0.78 9.51
C MET A 1 21.98 1.73 8.52
N SER A 2 21.55 1.23 7.36
CA SER A 2 20.78 2.02 6.39
C SER A 2 19.30 2.12 6.82
N VAL A 3 18.57 3.06 6.22
CA VAL A 3 17.11 3.18 6.41
C VAL A 3 16.39 1.88 5.99
N LEU A 4 16.90 1.21 4.95
CA LEU A 4 16.34 -0.07 4.50
C LEU A 4 16.55 -1.18 5.53
N ASP A 5 17.73 -1.24 6.16
CA ASP A 5 18.01 -2.22 7.21
C ASP A 5 17.06 -2.04 8.40
N GLU A 6 16.87 -0.78 8.81
CA GLU A 6 15.99 -0.42 9.93
C GLU A 6 14.53 -0.82 9.66
N ILE A 7 13.97 -0.44 8.50
CA ILE A 7 12.59 -0.79 8.13
C ILE A 7 12.43 -2.31 8.04
N THR A 8 13.42 -3.00 7.49
CA THR A 8 13.39 -4.46 7.34
C THR A 8 13.35 -5.15 8.72
N GLU A 9 14.19 -4.72 9.65
CA GLU A 9 14.24 -5.29 11.00
C GLU A 9 12.92 -5.05 11.75
N LEU A 10 12.41 -3.82 11.72
CA LEU A 10 11.13 -3.49 12.35
C LEU A 10 9.96 -4.27 11.73
N ALA A 11 9.97 -4.49 10.41
CA ALA A 11 8.97 -5.31 9.74
C ALA A 11 9.03 -6.78 10.18
N ARG A 12 10.24 -7.35 10.37
CA ARG A 12 10.41 -8.72 10.88
C ARG A 12 9.87 -8.87 12.29
N GLU A 13 10.16 -7.93 13.19
CA GLU A 13 9.64 -7.98 14.56
C GLU A 13 8.12 -7.85 14.60
N ARG A 14 7.54 -6.95 13.81
CA ARG A 14 6.07 -6.83 13.69
C ARG A 14 5.43 -8.11 13.18
N ALA A 15 6.02 -8.75 12.16
CA ALA A 15 5.48 -9.97 11.58
C ALA A 15 5.38 -11.12 12.60
N LYS A 16 6.27 -11.20 13.60
CA LYS A 16 6.20 -12.20 14.68
C LYS A 16 4.98 -12.02 15.59
N GLN A 17 4.42 -10.81 15.65
CA GLN A 17 3.28 -10.45 16.50
C GLN A 17 1.94 -10.51 15.74
N LEU A 18 1.98 -10.63 14.41
CA LEU A 18 0.77 -10.70 13.59
C LEU A 18 0.22 -12.13 13.60
N ALA A 19 -1.03 -12.27 14.05
CA ALA A 19 -1.78 -13.49 13.84
C ALA A 19 -2.20 -13.59 12.36
N PRO A 20 -2.27 -14.81 11.79
CA PRO A 20 -2.92 -15.03 10.51
C PRO A 20 -4.35 -14.47 10.55
N SER A 21 -4.74 -13.77 9.48
CA SER A 21 -6.12 -13.32 9.33
C SER A 21 -6.97 -14.45 8.74
N ASP A 22 -8.04 -14.81 9.44
CA ASP A 22 -9.05 -15.75 8.94
C ASP A 22 -10.01 -15.10 7.92
N ALA A 23 -9.82 -13.82 7.60
CA ALA A 23 -10.61 -13.12 6.60
C ALA A 23 -10.33 -13.70 5.19
N ARG A 24 -11.15 -14.67 4.80
CA ARG A 24 -11.16 -15.19 3.42
C ARG A 24 -12.04 -14.27 2.59
N CYS A 25 -11.41 -13.45 1.75
CA CYS A 25 -12.09 -12.81 0.63
C CYS A 25 -11.63 -13.46 -0.67
N GLU A 26 -12.50 -13.43 -1.68
CA GLU A 26 -12.08 -13.74 -3.04
C GLU A 26 -11.08 -12.66 -3.49
N ARG A 27 -9.83 -13.06 -3.72
CA ARG A 27 -8.77 -12.14 -4.12
C ARG A 27 -8.74 -12.03 -5.62
N ALA A 28 -8.90 -10.82 -6.14
CA ALA A 28 -8.68 -10.54 -7.55
C ALA A 28 -7.24 -10.91 -7.96
N ASN A 29 -7.08 -11.44 -9.17
CA ASN A 29 -5.76 -11.69 -9.73
C ASN A 29 -5.09 -10.37 -10.13
N PHE A 30 -4.00 -10.02 -9.44
CA PHE A 30 -3.27 -8.78 -9.70
C PHE A 30 -2.64 -8.73 -11.10
N ALA A 31 -2.14 -9.85 -11.61
CA ALA A 31 -1.54 -9.89 -12.94
C ALA A 31 -2.57 -9.62 -14.03
N ASP A 32 -3.76 -10.22 -13.90
CA ASP A 32 -4.88 -10.02 -14.83
C ASP A 32 -5.42 -8.59 -14.74
N ALA A 33 -5.39 -7.98 -13.56
CA ALA A 33 -5.78 -6.58 -13.40
C ALA A 33 -4.85 -5.63 -14.19
N LEU A 34 -3.60 -5.99 -14.44
CA LEU A 34 -2.61 -5.13 -15.11
C LEU A 34 -2.43 -5.43 -16.61
N ARG A 35 -2.57 -6.69 -17.03
CA ARG A 35 -2.32 -7.15 -18.40
C ARG A 35 -3.54 -6.95 -19.30
N GLY A 36 -3.30 -6.95 -20.62
CA GLY A 36 -4.36 -7.03 -21.63
C GLY A 36 -5.33 -5.85 -21.66
N ARG A 37 -4.92 -4.69 -21.16
CA ARG A 37 -5.73 -3.46 -21.22
C ARG A 37 -5.33 -2.63 -22.42
N ASP A 38 -6.31 -2.06 -23.11
CA ASP A 38 -6.11 -1.13 -24.23
C ASP A 38 -5.70 0.29 -23.75
N ARG A 39 -5.25 0.41 -22.50
CA ARG A 39 -4.81 1.65 -21.86
C ARG A 39 -3.65 1.40 -20.92
N LEU A 40 -2.92 2.46 -20.56
CA LEU A 40 -1.90 2.41 -19.53
C LEU A 40 -2.50 1.91 -18.20
N SER A 41 -1.93 0.83 -17.66
CA SER A 41 -2.30 0.32 -16.35
C SER A 41 -1.63 1.12 -15.24
N ILE A 42 -2.43 1.64 -14.30
CA ILE A 42 -1.96 2.46 -13.19
C ILE A 42 -2.18 1.71 -11.87
N VAL A 43 -1.11 1.57 -11.09
CA VAL A 43 -1.20 1.21 -9.66
C VAL A 43 -1.16 2.50 -8.86
N ALA A 44 -2.30 2.90 -8.31
CA ALA A 44 -2.39 4.12 -7.51
C ALA A 44 -1.97 3.83 -6.07
N GLU A 45 -1.00 4.58 -5.54
CA GLU A 45 -0.48 4.37 -4.19
C GLU A 45 -1.06 5.39 -3.20
N PHE A 46 -1.64 4.88 -2.11
CA PHE A 46 -1.93 5.67 -0.93
C PHE A 46 -0.73 5.65 0.02
N LYS A 47 -0.13 6.83 0.25
CA LYS A 47 1.05 7.03 1.09
C LYS A 47 0.93 8.34 1.86
N ARG A 48 1.00 8.28 3.20
CA ARG A 48 0.88 9.46 4.08
C ARG A 48 2.19 10.22 4.22
N ALA A 49 3.31 9.51 4.33
CA ALA A 49 4.64 10.09 4.47
C ALA A 49 5.70 9.26 3.74
N SER A 50 6.92 9.80 3.60
CA SER A 50 8.10 9.03 3.19
C SER A 50 9.36 9.50 3.93
N PRO A 51 10.43 8.66 4.01
CA PRO A 51 11.72 9.09 4.55
C PRO A 51 12.31 10.33 3.87
N SER A 52 12.05 10.52 2.58
CA SER A 52 12.65 11.59 1.77
C SER A 52 11.88 12.90 1.80
N LEU A 53 10.55 12.84 1.85
CA LEU A 53 9.67 14.01 1.75
C LEU A 53 8.98 14.37 3.08
N GLY A 54 9.08 13.51 4.10
CA GLY A 54 8.29 13.67 5.31
C GLY A 54 6.81 13.49 5.00
N ASP A 55 5.95 14.35 5.54
CA ASP A 55 4.50 14.29 5.34
C ASP A 55 4.11 14.71 3.93
N ILE A 56 3.32 13.86 3.26
CA ILE A 56 2.88 14.07 1.87
C ILE A 56 1.44 14.60 1.85
N ALA A 57 0.53 13.88 2.51
CA ALA A 57 -0.87 14.28 2.57
C ALA A 57 -1.57 13.61 3.75
N ASP A 58 -2.33 14.42 4.50
CA ASP A 58 -3.29 13.92 5.48
C ASP A 58 -4.64 13.74 4.79
N ARG A 59 -4.98 12.49 4.46
CA ARG A 59 -6.20 12.13 3.75
C ARG A 59 -6.82 10.89 4.35
N ASP A 60 -8.15 10.83 4.35
CA ASP A 60 -8.86 9.60 4.66
C ASP A 60 -8.57 8.54 3.58
N VAL A 61 -8.12 7.36 4.02
CA VAL A 61 -7.74 6.26 3.13
C VAL A 61 -8.94 5.78 2.32
N ALA A 62 -10.12 5.67 2.93
CA ALA A 62 -11.28 5.08 2.28
C ALA A 62 -11.77 5.96 1.11
N SER A 63 -11.84 7.27 1.33
CA SER A 63 -12.20 8.25 0.31
C SER A 63 -11.20 8.29 -0.84
N GLN A 64 -9.89 8.30 -0.53
CA GLN A 64 -8.85 8.37 -1.55
C GLN A 64 -8.79 7.10 -2.40
N VAL A 65 -8.95 5.93 -1.79
CA VAL A 65 -9.02 4.63 -2.48
C VAL A 65 -10.25 4.56 -3.41
N ARG A 66 -11.42 5.04 -2.97
CA ARG A 66 -12.61 5.16 -3.84
C ARG A 66 -12.31 6.05 -5.04
N HIS A 67 -11.67 7.20 -4.81
CA HIS A 67 -11.32 8.13 -5.88
C HIS A 67 -10.36 7.50 -6.91
N TYR A 68 -9.34 6.76 -6.47
CA TYR A 68 -8.44 6.04 -7.37
C TYR A 68 -9.18 5.02 -8.25
N ARG A 69 -10.10 4.25 -7.65
CA ARG A 69 -10.94 3.30 -8.38
C ARG A 69 -11.80 4.01 -9.42
N ASP A 70 -12.48 5.09 -9.03
CA ASP A 70 -13.42 5.81 -9.89
C ASP A 70 -12.70 6.51 -11.06
N LEU A 71 -11.43 6.89 -10.87
CA LEU A 71 -10.55 7.39 -11.94
C LEU A 71 -9.88 6.28 -12.78
N GLY A 72 -10.25 5.02 -12.55
CA GLY A 72 -9.86 3.91 -13.42
C GLY A 72 -8.50 3.28 -13.11
N ALA A 73 -7.98 3.45 -11.89
CA ALA A 73 -6.79 2.73 -11.44
C ALA A 73 -6.97 1.21 -11.62
N SER A 74 -5.95 0.55 -12.14
CA SER A 74 -5.95 -0.90 -12.37
C SER A 74 -5.78 -1.67 -11.07
N ALA A 75 -5.02 -1.11 -10.13
CA ALA A 75 -4.86 -1.63 -8.78
C ALA A 75 -4.51 -0.50 -7.80
N ILE A 76 -4.56 -0.81 -6.51
CA ILE A 76 -4.30 0.14 -5.44
C ILE A 76 -3.22 -0.43 -4.52
N SER A 77 -2.16 0.34 -4.30
CA SER A 77 -1.12 0.09 -3.31
C SER A 77 -1.45 0.89 -2.05
N VAL A 78 -1.36 0.27 -0.87
CA VAL A 78 -1.56 0.94 0.41
C VAL A 78 -0.36 0.64 1.29
N LEU A 79 0.36 1.69 1.69
CA LEU A 79 1.52 1.56 2.59
C LEU A 79 1.05 1.31 4.02
N THR A 80 1.45 0.16 4.59
CA THR A 80 1.10 -0.29 5.94
C THR A 80 2.30 -0.25 6.91
N GLU A 81 3.39 0.39 6.51
CA GLU A 81 4.59 0.57 7.33
C GLU A 81 4.41 1.78 8.26
N PRO A 82 4.45 1.61 9.60
CA PRO A 82 4.04 2.63 10.54
C PRO A 82 5.12 3.67 10.87
N SER A 83 6.39 3.31 10.85
CA SER A 83 7.48 4.15 11.40
C SER A 83 7.92 5.27 10.46
N ARG A 84 8.04 4.99 9.16
CA ARG A 84 8.56 5.90 8.14
C ARG A 84 7.49 6.35 7.15
N PHE A 85 6.50 5.51 6.88
CA PHE A 85 5.40 5.83 5.96
C PHE A 85 4.09 6.21 6.65
N ARG A 86 4.01 6.10 7.99
CA ARG A 86 2.81 6.38 8.81
C ARG A 86 1.58 5.57 8.36
N GLY A 87 1.83 4.36 7.90
CA GLY A 87 0.83 3.34 7.58
C GLY A 87 0.36 2.56 8.81
N SER A 88 -0.59 1.65 8.59
CA SER A 88 -1.09 0.71 9.61
C SER A 88 -1.37 -0.64 8.97
#